data_AF-A0A6J4YCA3-F1
#
_entry.id   AF-A0A6J4YCA3-F1
#
_cell.length_a   1.000
_cell.length_b   1.000
_cell.length_c   1.000
_cell.angle_alpha   90.00
_cell.angle_beta   90.00
_cell.angle_gamma   90.00
#
_symmetry.space_group_name_H-M   'P 1'
#
loop_
_entity.id
_entity.type
_entity.pdbx_description
1 polymer ?
#
loop_
_entity_poly.entity_id
_entity_poly.type
_entity_poly.pdbx_seq_one_letter_code
_entity_poly.pdbx_strand_id
1 'polypeptide(L)'
;MAAFALYFASIYFLARGLNLDLTFFQVVLIMTITSLIAFVPISFFGIGTRDAGLLVVFSFFGHLPEQAVALSMALLLLRFAVVFMGSIFWFIDPPPLGEIKENG
;
A
#
# COMPACT_ATOMS: atom_id res chain seq x y z
N MET A 1 -12.72 -6.56 -9.85
CA MET A 1 -11.74 -6.82 -10.93
C MET A 1 -11.00 -5.54 -11.33
N ALA A 2 -11.68 -4.51 -11.85
CA ALA A 2 -11.04 -3.27 -12.32
C ALA A 2 -10.19 -2.53 -11.26
N ALA A 3 -10.68 -2.43 -10.01
CA ALA A 3 -9.97 -1.75 -8.93
C ALA A 3 -8.60 -2.39 -8.61
N PHE A 4 -8.52 -3.74 -8.61
CA PHE A 4 -7.27 -4.45 -8.37
C PHE A 4 -6.27 -4.25 -9.51
N ALA A 5 -6.75 -4.28 -10.76
CA ALA A 5 -5.90 -4.00 -11.92
C ALA A 5 -5.31 -2.58 -11.86
N LEU A 6 -6.14 -1.58 -11.51
CA LEU A 6 -5.69 -0.20 -11.33
C LEU A 6 -4.68 -0.07 -10.18
N TYR A 7 -4.91 -0.78 -9.07
CA TYR A 7 -3.98 -0.83 -7.95
C TYR A 7 -2.61 -1.36 -8.36
N PHE A 8 -2.53 -2.53 -9.00
CA PHE A 8 -1.24 -3.08 -9.45
C PHE A 8 -0.58 -2.21 -10.53
N ALA A 9 -1.36 -1.62 -11.44
CA ALA A 9 -0.84 -0.68 -12.43
C ALA A 9 -0.22 0.55 -11.76
N SER A 10 -0.88 1.13 -10.75
CA SER A 10 -0.36 2.29 -10.01
C SER A 10 0.99 2.00 -9.37
N ILE A 11 1.17 0.79 -8.83
CA ILE A 11 2.42 0.35 -8.19
C ILE A 11 3.51 0.10 -9.24
N TYR A 12 3.14 -0.49 -10.37
CA TYR A 12 4.07 -0.70 -11.48
C TYR A 12 4.62 0.64 -12.00
N PHE A 13 3.75 1.64 -12.22
CA PHE A 13 4.20 2.98 -12.62
C PHE A 13 5.06 3.65 -11.55
N LEU A 14 4.72 3.47 -10.27
CA LEU A 14 5.53 3.98 -9.16
C LEU A 14 6.93 3.36 -9.16
N ALA A 15 7.02 2.04 -9.30
CA ALA A 15 8.28 1.31 -9.39
C ALA A 15 9.13 1.77 -10.59
N ARG A 16 8.50 2.00 -11.75
CA ARG A 16 9.19 2.56 -12.93
C ARG A 16 9.69 3.99 -12.68
N GLY A 17 8.93 4.82 -11.95
CA GLY A 17 9.37 6.16 -11.52
C GLY A 17 10.59 6.13 -10.59
N LEU A 18 10.75 5.06 -9.82
CA LEU A 18 11.91 4.78 -8.97
C LEU A 18 13.09 4.12 -9.72
N ASN A 19 13.01 4.00 -11.06
CA ASN A 19 13.99 3.27 -11.89
C ASN A 19 14.17 1.79 -11.46
N LEU A 20 13.12 1.16 -10.94
CA LEU A 20 13.13 -0.27 -10.65
C LEU A 20 12.76 -1.06 -11.91
N ASP A 21 13.64 -1.97 -12.33
CA ASP A 21 13.39 -2.85 -13.48
C ASP A 21 12.59 -4.08 -13.08
N LEU A 22 11.37 -3.82 -12.58
CA LEU A 22 10.41 -4.85 -12.20
C LEU A 22 9.43 -5.06 -13.36
N THR A 23 9.24 -6.31 -13.74
CA THR A 23 8.15 -6.70 -14.64
C THR A 23 6.80 -6.55 -13.94
N PHE A 24 5.72 -6.34 -14.70
CA PHE A 24 4.37 -6.25 -14.13
C PHE A 24 4.00 -7.50 -13.31
N PHE A 25 4.44 -8.68 -13.76
CA PHE A 25 4.21 -9.94 -13.05
C PHE A 25 4.95 -10.00 -11.71
N GLN A 26 6.20 -9.54 -11.64
CA GLN A 26 6.94 -9.44 -10.37
C GLN A 26 6.24 -8.50 -9.39
N VAL A 27 5.75 -7.35 -9.86
CA VAL A 27 5.00 -6.41 -9.00
C VAL A 27 3.75 -7.07 -8.41
N VAL A 28 2.97 -7.79 -9.22
CA VAL A 28 1.78 -8.51 -8.75
C VAL A 28 2.14 -9.57 -7.71
N LEU A 29 3.18 -10.38 -7.96
CA LEU A 29 3.62 -11.42 -7.02
C LEU A 29 4.10 -10.82 -5.70
N ILE A 30 4.99 -9.84 -5.77
CA ILE A 30 5.54 -9.18 -4.59
C ILE A 30 4.41 -8.59 -3.75
N MET A 31 3.51 -7.82 -4.38
CA MET A 31 2.43 -7.18 -3.66
C MET A 31 1.43 -8.17 -3.09
N THR A 32 1.14 -9.26 -3.78
CA THR A 32 0.25 -10.32 -3.27
C THR A 32 0.86 -10.97 -2.02
N ILE A 33 2.12 -11.40 -2.09
CA ILE A 33 2.81 -12.05 -0.97
C ILE A 33 2.96 -11.09 0.21
N THR A 34 3.42 -9.86 -0.05
CA THR A 34 3.55 -8.85 1.00
C THR A 34 2.21 -8.48 1.64
N SER A 35 1.11 -8.47 0.87
CA SER A 35 -0.22 -8.23 1.43
C SER A 35 -0.66 -9.37 2.34
N LEU A 36 -0.39 -10.63 1.98
CA LEU A 36 -0.62 -11.78 2.86
C LEU A 36 0.15 -11.68 4.17
N ILE A 37 1.42 -11.23 4.11
CA ILE A 37 2.24 -10.99 5.31
C ILE A 37 1.67 -9.83 6.15
N ALA A 38 1.18 -8.77 5.50
CA ALA A 38 0.61 -7.62 6.18
C ALA A 38 -0.72 -7.91 6.90
N PHE A 39 -1.40 -9.01 6.57
CA PHE A 39 -2.58 -9.48 7.33
C PHE A 39 -2.22 -9.96 8.73
N VAL A 40 -0.94 -10.27 9.00
CA VAL A 40 -0.53 -10.60 10.37
C VAL A 40 -0.50 -9.29 11.16
N PRO A 41 -1.38 -9.11 12.17
CA PRO A 41 -1.60 -7.83 12.84
C PRO A 41 -0.49 -7.54 13.87
N ILE A 42 0.77 -7.61 13.43
CA ILE A 42 1.95 -7.41 14.29
C ILE A 42 2.32 -5.91 14.37
N SER A 43 1.80 -5.03 13.49
CA SER A 43 2.21 -3.62 13.46
C SER A 43 1.10 -2.60 13.10
N PHE A 44 1.19 -1.40 13.69
CA PHE A 44 0.36 -0.24 13.37
C PHE A 44 0.61 0.23 11.92
N PHE A 45 -0.46 0.39 11.13
CA PHE A 45 -0.41 0.75 9.69
C PHE A 45 0.41 -0.20 8.78
N GLY A 46 0.84 -1.36 9.29
CA GLY A 46 1.73 -2.28 8.56
C GLY A 46 3.15 -1.75 8.37
N ILE A 47 3.56 -0.71 9.10
CA ILE A 47 4.92 -0.18 9.10
C ILE A 47 5.83 -1.24 9.76
N GLY A 48 6.80 -1.77 9.03
CA GLY A 48 7.71 -2.82 9.54
C GLY A 48 7.38 -4.24 9.06
N THR A 49 6.15 -4.76 9.23
CA THR A 49 5.81 -6.11 8.72
C THR A 49 5.74 -6.15 7.20
N ARG A 50 5.18 -5.10 6.59
CA ARG A 50 5.18 -4.92 5.14
C ARG A 50 6.60 -4.71 4.62
N ASP A 51 7.37 -3.83 5.25
CA ASP A 51 8.74 -3.52 4.84
C ASP A 51 9.65 -4.74 4.90
N ALA A 52 9.58 -5.51 6.00
CA ALA A 52 10.30 -6.77 6.14
C ALA A 52 9.86 -7.80 5.09
N GLY A 53 8.55 -7.93 4.86
CA GLY A 53 8.02 -8.81 3.81
C GLY A 53 8.50 -8.41 2.41
N LEU A 54 8.53 -7.11 2.11
CA LEU A 54 8.96 -6.57 0.83
C LEU A 54 10.46 -6.78 0.61
N LEU A 55 11.28 -6.58 1.65
CA LEU A 55 12.72 -6.89 1.67
C LEU A 55 12.99 -8.37 1.41
N VAL A 56 12.29 -9.27 2.12
CA VAL A 56 12.43 -10.72 1.95
C VAL A 56 12.03 -11.15 0.54
N VAL A 57 10.90 -10.64 0.03
CA VAL A 57 10.44 -11.02 -1.31
C VAL A 57 11.36 -10.43 -2.39
N PHE A 58 11.83 -9.19 -2.24
CA PHE A 58 12.80 -8.59 -3.18
C PHE A 58 14.12 -9.36 -3.22
N SER A 59 14.59 -9.90 -2.08
CA SER A 59 15.83 -10.69 -2.08
C SER A 59 15.70 -11.97 -2.92
N PHE A 60 14.51 -12.58 -3.01
CA PHE A 60 14.28 -13.72 -3.89
C PHE A 60 14.37 -13.38 -5.38
N PHE A 61 14.14 -12.12 -5.74
CA PHE A 61 14.24 -11.63 -7.12
C PHE A 61 15.61 -11.01 -7.44
N GLY A 62 16.58 -11.06 -6.52
CA GLY A 62 17.93 -10.53 -6.73
C GLY A 62 18.03 -9.00 -6.66
N HIS A 63 17.00 -8.32 -6.14
CA HIS A 63 17.01 -6.88 -5.98
C HIS A 63 17.64 -6.46 -4.65
N LEU A 64 18.16 -5.24 -4.65
CA LEU A 64 18.84 -4.67 -3.51
C LEU A 64 17.85 -4.28 -2.39
N PRO A 65 18.21 -4.44 -1.11
CA PRO A 65 17.37 -4.03 0.02
C PRO A 65 16.94 -2.56 -0.05
N GLU A 66 17.83 -1.69 -0.53
CA GLU A 66 17.59 -0.26 -0.67
C GLU A 66 16.43 0.02 -1.64
N GLN A 67 16.29 -0.80 -2.69
CA GLN A 67 15.22 -0.68 -3.68
C GLN A 67 13.85 -1.06 -3.07
N ALA A 68 13.82 -2.09 -2.22
CA ALA A 68 12.61 -2.49 -1.51
C ALA A 68 12.14 -1.39 -0.55
N VAL A 69 13.08 -0.80 0.21
CA VAL A 69 12.79 0.31 1.13
C VAL A 69 12.28 1.53 0.37
N ALA A 70 12.91 1.89 -0.75
CA ALA A 70 12.49 3.02 -1.58
C ALA A 70 11.05 2.84 -2.09
N LEU A 71 10.72 1.65 -2.61
CA LEU A 71 9.36 1.34 -3.05
C LEU A 71 8.35 1.38 -1.90
N SER A 72 8.71 0.84 -0.73
CA SER A 72 7.81 0.84 0.43
C SER A 72 7.52 2.24 0.96
N MET A 73 8.55 3.10 1.05
CA MET A 73 8.41 4.50 1.41
C MET A 73 7.54 5.26 0.43
N ALA A 74 7.75 5.08 -0.88
CA ALA A 74 6.92 5.71 -1.90
C ALA A 74 5.44 5.30 -1.77
N LEU A 75 5.18 4.03 -1.45
CA LEU A 75 3.82 3.54 -1.24
C LEU A 75 3.20 4.03 0.06
N LEU A 76 4.00 4.23 1.11
CA LEU A 76 3.54 4.84 2.35
C LEU A 76 3.11 6.28 2.11
N LEU A 77 3.91 7.07 1.40
CA LEU A 77 3.56 8.44 0.99
C LEU A 77 2.29 8.48 0.15
N LEU A 78 2.14 7.57 -0.81
CA LEU A 78 0.92 7.47 -1.62
C LEU A 78 -0.32 7.19 -0.75
N ARG A 79 -0.21 6.30 0.25
CA ARG A 79 -1.31 6.04 1.19
C ARG A 79 -1.65 7.26 2.03
N PHE A 80 -0.65 7.98 2.54
CA PHE A 80 -0.89 9.23 3.26
C PHE A 80 -1.60 10.25 2.38
N ALA A 81 -1.23 10.39 1.10
CA ALA A 81 -1.91 11.29 0.17
C ALA A 81 -3.40 10.90 -0.01
N VAL A 82 -3.69 9.60 -0.18
CA VAL A 82 -5.07 9.10 -0.30
C VAL A 82 -5.87 9.33 0.97
N VAL A 83 -5.30 9.02 2.14
CA VAL A 83 -5.95 9.24 3.45
C VAL A 83 -6.20 10.74 3.67
N PHE A 84 -5.24 11.58 3.32
CA PHE A 84 -5.37 13.02 3.43
C PHE A 84 -6.53 13.54 2.57
N MET A 85 -6.60 13.13 1.30
CA MET A 85 -7.73 13.48 0.43
C MET A 85 -9.07 12.99 1.01
N GLY A 86 -9.16 11.74 1.46
CA GLY A 86 -10.37 11.20 2.08
C GLY A 86 -10.79 11.94 3.35
N SER A 87 -9.81 12.35 4.17
CA SER A 87 -10.07 13.09 5.40
C SER A 87 -10.65 14.47 5.16
N ILE A 88 -10.24 15.16 4.08
CA ILE A 88 -10.81 16.46 3.70
C ILE A 88 -12.31 16.34 3.45
N PHE A 89 -12.75 15.31 2.70
CA PHE A 89 -14.17 15.08 2.44
C PHE A 89 -14.95 14.77 3.71
N TRP A 90 -14.36 14.01 4.64
CA TRP A 90 -14.98 13.70 5.93
C TRP A 90 -15.26 14.95 6.78
N PHE A 91 -14.39 15.96 6.72
CA PHE A 91 -14.59 17.21 7.45
C PHE A 91 -15.60 18.16 6.77
N ILE A 92 -15.79 18.05 5.45
CA ILE A 92 -16.74 18.88 4.68
C ILE A 92 -18.17 18.36 4.85
N ASP A 93 -18.37 17.05 4.76
CA ASP A 93 -19.68 16.40 4.90
C ASP A 93 -19.55 15.22 5.88
N PRO A 94 -19.53 15.51 7.21
CA PRO A 94 -19.42 14.46 8.19
C PRO A 94 -20.68 13.57 8.13
N PRO A 95 -20.54 12.24 8.17
CA PRO A 95 -21.70 11.35 8.18
C PRO A 95 -22.62 11.67 9.36
N PRO A 96 -23.94 11.44 9.25
CA PRO A 96 -24.92 11.75 10.28
C PRO A 96 -24.75 10.80 11.48
N LEU A 97 -23.76 11.09 12.32
CA LEU A 97 -23.45 10.34 13.55
C LEU A 97 -24.49 10.60 14.65
N GLY A 98 -25.30 11.66 14.52
CA GLY A 98 -26.30 12.09 15.51
C GLY A 98 -27.59 11.28 15.52
N GLU A 99 -28.08 10.81 14.37
CA GLU A 99 -29.40 10.17 14.26
C GLU A 99 -29.44 8.70 14.75
N ILE A 100 -28.27 8.10 14.98
CA ILE A 100 -28.14 6.69 15.39
C ILE A 100 -28.26 6.52 16.92
N LYS A 101 -28.17 7.61 17.69
CA LYS A 101 -28.31 7.57 19.17
C LYS A 101 -29.74 7.72 19.68
N GLU A 102 -30.67 8.21 18.85
CA GLU A 102 -32.04 8.51 19.30
C GLU A 102 -33.03 7.34 19.07
N ASN A 103 -32.65 6.34 18.26
CA ASN A 103 -33.50 5.19 17.91
C ASN A 103 -32.93 3.83 18.37
N GLY A 104 -32.05 3.81 19.38
CA GLY A 104 -31.41 2.60 19.94
C GLY A 104 -31.82 2.33 21.39
#